data_AF-A0A7S1V7K2-F1
#
_entry.id   AF-A0A7S1V7K2-F1
#
_cell.length_a   1.000
_cell.length_b   1.000
_cell.length_c   1.000
_cell.angle_alpha   90.00
_cell.angle_beta   90.00
_cell.angle_gamma   90.00
#
_symmetry.space_group_name_H-M   'P 1'
#
loop_
_entity.id
_entity.type
_entity.pdbx_description
1 polymer ?
#
loop_
_entity_poly.entity_id
_entity_poly.type
_entity_poly.pdbx_seq_one_letter_code
_entity_poly.pdbx_strand_id
1 'polypeptide(L)'
;KLQQAWAADAQEAVEYTPAQLKRAKERFDIVHNLTYIIKNLSLQLTIKSHRDSVLVLVIHNARMRSVNPQWKDDELVKTRQYNVENGTETLFKLMSIDQISIVIKDKRKNVDVVLADNIPASYRMITTLRSLDGISIAGHQEFVFEEMHFSWDMLRYAVLMDFSTAISTALAREVPPNPA
;
A
#
# COMPACT_ATOMS: atom_id res chain seq x y z
N LYS A 1 10.07 -19.27 22.34
CA LYS A 1 10.91 -20.03 21.37
C LYS A 1 10.97 -19.37 19.98
N LEU A 2 9.88 -18.79 19.44
CA LEU A 2 9.93 -18.01 18.18
C LEU A 2 10.70 -16.67 18.29
N GLN A 3 10.65 -15.99 19.45
CA GLN A 3 11.47 -14.78 19.70
C GLN A 3 12.98 -15.05 19.73
N GLN A 4 13.40 -16.28 20.02
CA GLN A 4 14.83 -16.66 20.01
C GLN A 4 15.31 -17.01 18.59
N ALA A 5 14.42 -17.45 17.71
CA ALA A 5 14.76 -17.69 16.29
C ALA A 5 15.00 -16.38 15.53
N TRP A 6 14.21 -15.33 15.78
CA TRP A 6 14.45 -14.00 15.19
C TRP A 6 15.65 -13.28 15.78
N ALA A 7 16.06 -13.60 17.02
CA ALA A 7 17.28 -13.08 17.62
C ALA A 7 18.54 -13.77 17.09
N ALA A 8 18.44 -15.03 16.66
CA ALA A 8 19.57 -15.79 16.11
C ALA A 8 19.90 -15.40 14.66
N ASP A 9 18.90 -15.05 13.85
CA ASP A 9 19.12 -14.53 12.48
C ASP A 9 19.70 -13.10 12.45
N ALA A 10 19.71 -12.40 13.59
CA ALA A 10 20.24 -11.05 13.73
C ALA A 10 21.75 -10.98 14.06
N GLN A 11 22.44 -12.12 14.19
CA GLN A 11 23.82 -12.17 14.71
C GLN A 11 24.92 -12.54 13.70
N GLU A 12 24.61 -12.91 12.46
CA GLU A 12 25.63 -12.86 11.42
C GLU A 12 25.67 -11.46 10.82
N ALA A 13 26.56 -10.63 11.35
CA ALA A 13 27.01 -9.43 10.66
C ALA A 13 27.68 -9.88 9.36
N VAL A 14 26.88 -10.00 8.29
CA VAL A 14 27.40 -10.25 6.94
C VAL A 14 28.32 -9.07 6.62
N GLU A 15 29.63 -9.30 6.70
CA GLU A 15 30.62 -8.29 6.32
C GLU A 15 30.54 -8.07 4.81
N TYR A 16 29.83 -7.02 4.41
CA TYR A 16 29.78 -6.60 3.02
C TYR A 16 31.12 -5.99 2.61
N THR A 17 31.65 -6.44 1.48
CA THR A 17 32.81 -5.77 0.85
C THR A 17 32.45 -4.32 0.45
N PRO A 18 33.42 -3.40 0.37
CA PRO A 18 33.18 -2.02 -0.08
C PRO A 18 32.48 -1.92 -1.43
N ALA A 19 32.75 -2.87 -2.35
CA ALA A 19 32.09 -2.95 -3.65
C ALA A 19 30.62 -3.38 -3.55
N GLN A 20 30.28 -4.29 -2.64
CA GLN A 20 28.90 -4.70 -2.36
C GLN A 20 28.12 -3.57 -1.69
N LEU A 21 28.71 -2.87 -0.72
CA LEU A 21 28.11 -1.68 -0.09
C LEU A 21 27.84 -0.57 -1.12
N LYS A 22 28.80 -0.31 -2.01
CA LYS A 22 28.63 0.66 -3.10
C LYS A 22 27.48 0.28 -4.03
N ARG A 23 27.41 -0.98 -4.48
CA ARG A 23 26.30 -1.47 -5.33
C ARG A 23 24.95 -1.46 -4.61
N ALA A 24 24.92 -1.80 -3.33
CA ALA A 24 23.70 -1.75 -2.52
C ALA A 24 23.18 -0.31 -2.42
N LYS A 25 24.08 0.65 -2.16
CA LYS A 25 23.76 2.08 -2.14
C LYS A 25 23.27 2.59 -3.48
N GLU A 26 23.94 2.25 -4.58
CA GLU A 26 23.49 2.63 -5.94
C GLU A 26 22.10 2.05 -6.27
N ARG A 27 21.83 0.78 -5.94
CA ARG A 27 20.51 0.16 -6.13
C ARG A 27 19.44 0.81 -5.27
N PHE A 28 19.76 1.07 -4.02
CA PHE A 28 18.90 1.78 -3.08
C PHE A 28 18.54 3.16 -3.65
N ASP A 29 19.54 3.91 -4.13
CA ASP A 29 19.34 5.22 -4.73
C ASP A 29 18.47 5.19 -5.98
N ILE A 30 18.60 4.16 -6.81
CA ILE A 30 17.71 3.94 -7.96
C ILE A 30 16.29 3.64 -7.48
N VAL A 31 16.09 2.63 -6.64
CA VAL A 31 14.76 2.15 -6.22
C VAL A 31 13.97 3.22 -5.48
N HIS A 32 14.63 4.00 -4.64
CA HIS A 32 13.96 5.06 -3.89
C HIS A 32 13.62 6.29 -4.72
N ASN A 33 14.14 6.41 -5.94
CA ASN A 33 13.82 7.51 -6.86
C ASN A 33 13.00 7.06 -8.08
N LEU A 34 12.61 5.79 -8.13
CA LEU A 34 11.75 5.28 -9.20
C LEU A 34 10.41 6.01 -9.21
N THR A 35 10.05 6.48 -10.40
CA THR A 35 8.70 6.91 -10.72
C THR A 35 7.97 5.76 -11.40
N TYR A 36 6.80 5.41 -10.87
CA TYR A 36 5.92 4.40 -11.44
C TYR A 36 4.71 5.07 -12.06
N ILE A 37 4.34 4.63 -13.26
CA ILE A 37 3.10 5.03 -13.92
C ILE A 37 2.31 3.76 -14.13
N ILE A 38 1.13 3.72 -13.54
CA ILE A 38 0.18 2.62 -13.62
C ILE A 38 -0.99 3.13 -14.45
N LYS A 39 -1.33 2.42 -15.52
CA LYS A 39 -2.47 2.74 -16.38
C LYS A 39 -3.42 1.55 -16.43
N ASN A 40 -4.70 1.82 -16.25
CA ASN A 40 -5.80 0.86 -16.37
C ASN A 40 -5.57 -0.41 -15.55
N LEU A 41 -5.21 -0.25 -14.27
CA LEU A 41 -5.08 -1.36 -13.34
C LEU A 41 -6.47 -1.77 -12.84
N SER A 42 -6.83 -3.03 -13.04
CA SER A 42 -8.03 -3.64 -12.48
C SER A 42 -7.62 -4.72 -11.49
N LEU A 43 -7.83 -4.48 -10.21
CA LEU A 43 -7.66 -5.48 -9.16
C LEU A 43 -9.00 -6.12 -8.84
N GLN A 44 -9.02 -7.44 -8.68
CA GLN A 44 -10.23 -8.19 -8.38
C GLN A 44 -10.00 -9.06 -7.15
N LEU A 45 -10.82 -8.86 -6.13
CA LEU A 45 -10.89 -9.70 -4.95
C LEU A 45 -12.15 -10.56 -5.05
N THR A 46 -11.95 -11.85 -5.32
CA THR A 46 -13.04 -12.83 -5.35
C THR A 46 -13.16 -13.49 -3.99
N ILE A 47 -14.33 -13.38 -3.37
CA ILE A 47 -14.65 -14.06 -2.11
C ILE A 47 -15.88 -14.92 -2.33
N LYS A 48 -15.83 -16.17 -1.88
CA LYS A 48 -17.01 -17.04 -1.90
C LYS A 48 -18.03 -16.51 -0.88
N SER A 49 -19.06 -15.84 -1.36
CA SER A 49 -20.24 -15.41 -0.58
C SER A 49 -21.49 -16.13 -1.07
N HIS A 50 -22.64 -15.89 -0.44
CA HIS A 50 -23.92 -16.43 -0.92
C HIS A 50 -24.28 -15.97 -2.34
N ARG A 51 -23.69 -14.86 -2.81
CA ARG A 51 -23.91 -14.29 -4.15
C ARG A 51 -22.72 -14.45 -5.09
N ASP A 52 -21.66 -15.13 -4.65
CA ASP A 52 -20.39 -15.24 -5.38
C ASP A 52 -19.84 -13.87 -5.81
N SER A 53 -19.98 -12.89 -4.90
CA SER A 53 -19.64 -11.48 -5.13
C SER A 53 -18.14 -11.27 -5.37
N VAL A 54 -17.80 -10.42 -6.33
CA VAL A 54 -16.41 -10.02 -6.62
C VAL A 54 -16.26 -8.51 -6.42
N LEU A 55 -15.36 -8.10 -5.52
CA LEU A 55 -14.96 -6.70 -5.43
C LEU A 55 -13.94 -6.41 -6.52
N VAL A 56 -14.22 -5.38 -7.32
CA VAL A 56 -13.37 -4.89 -8.39
C VAL A 56 -12.98 -3.47 -8.05
N LEU A 57 -11.67 -3.24 -7.97
CA LEU A 57 -11.06 -1.93 -7.84
C LEU A 57 -10.41 -1.59 -9.18
N VAL A 58 -10.88 -0.51 -9.80
CA VAL A 58 -10.32 -0.01 -11.06
C VAL A 58 -9.57 1.29 -10.77
N ILE A 59 -8.34 1.36 -11.26
CA ILE A 59 -7.47 2.53 -11.20
C ILE A 59 -7.10 2.90 -12.63
N HIS A 60 -7.63 4.01 -13.13
CA HIS A 60 -7.42 4.42 -14.52
C HIS A 60 -6.01 4.94 -14.76
N ASN A 61 -5.56 5.86 -13.94
CA ASN A 61 -4.19 6.37 -13.98
C ASN A 61 -3.73 6.60 -12.55
N ALA A 62 -2.55 6.07 -12.23
CA ALA A 62 -1.86 6.39 -11.00
C ALA A 62 -0.39 6.66 -11.31
N ARG A 63 0.18 7.66 -10.62
CA ARG A 63 1.59 8.01 -10.72
C ARG A 63 2.18 8.06 -9.33
N MET A 64 3.12 7.16 -9.03
CA MET A 64 3.87 7.14 -7.79
C MET A 64 5.27 7.70 -8.01
N ARG A 65 5.71 8.60 -7.15
CA ARG A 65 6.99 9.30 -7.27
C ARG A 65 7.52 9.71 -5.91
N SER A 66 8.82 9.96 -5.85
CA SER A 66 9.46 10.53 -4.67
C SER A 66 9.30 12.04 -4.69
N VAL A 67 9.00 12.62 -3.52
CA VAL A 67 8.69 14.04 -3.36
C VAL A 67 9.46 14.61 -2.18
N ASN A 68 9.44 15.93 -2.03
CA ASN A 68 9.96 16.59 -0.84
C ASN A 68 8.92 16.54 0.32
N PRO A 69 9.30 16.98 1.55
CA PRO A 69 8.39 17.02 2.69
C PRO A 69 7.14 17.90 2.49
N GLN A 70 7.14 18.79 1.50
CA GLN A 70 6.01 19.62 1.11
C GLN A 70 5.13 18.97 0.04
N TRP A 71 5.34 17.69 -0.26
CA TRP A 71 4.61 16.90 -1.26
C TRP A 71 4.72 17.44 -2.69
N LYS A 72 5.79 18.17 -2.98
CA LYS A 72 6.09 18.72 -4.32
C LYS A 72 7.19 17.91 -4.99
N ASP A 73 7.15 17.95 -6.32
CA ASP A 73 8.31 17.56 -7.11
C ASP A 73 9.44 18.56 -6.82
N ASP A 74 10.60 18.05 -6.47
CA ASP A 74 11.81 18.83 -6.31
C ASP A 74 12.96 18.00 -6.86
N GLU A 75 14.12 18.63 -7.07
CA GLU A 75 15.31 17.90 -7.47
C GLU A 75 15.61 16.78 -6.46
N LEU A 76 15.97 15.60 -6.98
CA LEU A 76 16.15 14.32 -6.27
C LEU A 76 16.95 14.42 -4.95
N VAL A 77 17.78 15.44 -4.79
CA VAL A 77 18.62 15.68 -3.62
C VAL A 77 17.79 16.07 -2.38
N LYS A 78 16.59 16.64 -2.54
CA LYS A 78 15.74 17.13 -1.43
C LYS A 78 14.62 16.18 -1.01
N THR A 79 14.48 15.02 -1.67
CA THR A 79 13.46 14.01 -1.33
C THR A 79 13.82 13.21 -0.08
N ARG A 80 15.05 13.40 0.43
CA ARG A 80 15.62 12.76 1.62
C ARG A 80 15.87 13.78 2.71
N GLN A 81 15.36 13.50 3.91
CA GLN A 81 15.76 14.23 5.10
C GLN A 81 16.63 13.34 5.98
N TYR A 82 17.88 13.76 6.16
CA TYR A 82 18.82 13.06 7.02
C TYR A 82 18.82 13.70 8.41
N ASN A 83 18.58 12.89 9.44
CA ASN A 83 18.75 13.29 10.82
C ASN A 83 20.08 12.72 11.33
N VAL A 84 21.08 13.60 11.47
CA VAL A 84 22.42 13.23 11.91
C VAL A 84 22.44 12.78 13.37
N GLU A 85 21.60 13.37 14.22
CA GLU A 85 21.55 13.05 15.65
C GLU A 85 21.04 11.62 15.89
N ASN A 86 20.07 11.18 15.09
CA ASN A 86 19.45 9.86 15.23
C ASN A 86 19.97 8.82 14.23
N GLY A 87 20.82 9.22 13.28
CA GLY A 87 21.31 8.34 12.21
C GLY A 87 20.18 7.77 11.34
N THR A 88 19.17 8.59 11.02
CA THR A 88 18.00 8.18 10.25
C THR A 88 17.83 8.99 8.97
N GLU A 89 17.21 8.36 7.97
CA GLU A 89 16.85 8.95 6.68
C GLU A 89 15.34 8.84 6.48
N THR A 90 14.69 9.94 6.12
CA THR A 90 13.24 9.97 5.85
C THR A 90 12.98 10.17 4.38
N LEU A 91 12.13 9.32 3.82
CA LEU A 91 11.72 9.31 2.42
C LEU A 91 10.25 9.63 2.29
N PHE A 92 9.91 10.44 1.29
CA PHE A 92 8.52 10.81 1.00
C PHE A 92 8.15 10.32 -0.39
N LYS A 93 7.05 9.56 -0.48
CA LYS A 93 6.47 9.12 -1.75
C LYS A 93 5.02 9.57 -1.86
N LEU A 94 4.67 10.09 -3.02
CA LEU A 94 3.31 10.49 -3.38
C LEU A 94 2.84 9.64 -4.55
N MET A 95 1.70 8.98 -4.39
CA MET A 95 0.93 8.40 -5.47
C MET A 95 -0.29 9.26 -5.73
N SER A 96 -0.33 9.91 -6.88
CA SER A 96 -1.53 10.61 -7.38
C SER A 96 -2.35 9.64 -8.20
N ILE A 97 -3.65 9.57 -7.96
CA ILE A 97 -4.58 8.68 -8.64
C ILE A 97 -5.69 9.53 -9.23
N ASP A 98 -5.81 9.55 -10.56
CA ASP A 98 -6.76 10.41 -11.25
C ASP A 98 -8.19 9.96 -10.99
N GLN A 99 -8.43 8.64 -11.06
CA GLN A 99 -9.76 8.04 -10.91
C GLN A 99 -9.66 6.63 -10.35
N ILE A 100 -10.40 6.42 -9.25
CA ILE A 100 -10.66 5.13 -8.64
C ILE A 100 -12.15 4.82 -8.75
N SER A 101 -12.46 3.60 -9.18
CA SER A 101 -13.83 3.06 -9.15
C SER A 101 -13.86 1.76 -8.36
N ILE A 102 -14.85 1.62 -7.49
CA ILE A 102 -15.07 0.46 -6.62
C ILE A 102 -16.43 -0.13 -6.97
N VAL A 103 -16.41 -1.37 -7.47
CA VAL A 103 -17.61 -2.08 -7.95
C VAL A 103 -17.67 -3.45 -7.29
N ILE A 104 -18.84 -3.85 -6.82
CA ILE A 104 -19.10 -5.25 -6.47
C ILE A 104 -19.91 -5.88 -7.60
N LYS A 105 -19.37 -6.94 -8.20
CA LYS A 105 -20.05 -7.74 -9.21
C LYS A 105 -20.79 -8.90 -8.56
N ASP A 106 -22.11 -8.91 -8.64
CA ASP A 106 -22.95 -10.06 -8.28
C ASP A 106 -22.97 -11.04 -9.46
N LYS A 107 -22.16 -12.09 -9.38
CA LYS A 107 -22.01 -13.08 -10.47
C LYS A 107 -23.30 -13.86 -10.74
N ARG A 108 -24.17 -14.03 -9.75
CA ARG A 108 -25.41 -14.80 -9.94
C ARG A 108 -26.47 -14.01 -10.68
N LYS A 109 -26.56 -12.71 -10.41
CA LYS A 109 -27.52 -11.82 -11.07
C LYS A 109 -26.95 -11.09 -12.28
N ASN A 110 -25.64 -11.18 -12.51
CA ASN A 110 -24.91 -10.43 -13.52
C ASN A 110 -25.14 -8.91 -13.39
N VAL A 111 -25.11 -8.42 -12.14
CA VAL A 111 -25.33 -7.00 -11.81
C VAL A 111 -24.06 -6.43 -11.23
N ASP A 112 -23.64 -5.30 -11.79
CA ASP A 112 -22.53 -4.49 -11.28
C ASP A 112 -23.10 -3.44 -10.32
N VAL A 113 -22.70 -3.53 -9.05
CA VAL A 113 -23.09 -2.61 -8.00
C VAL A 113 -21.94 -1.66 -7.74
N VAL A 114 -22.05 -0.46 -8.33
CA VAL A 114 -21.06 0.61 -8.15
C VAL A 114 -21.21 1.19 -6.75
N LEU A 115 -20.13 1.10 -5.95
CA LEU A 115 -20.05 1.65 -4.59
C LEU A 115 -19.45 3.06 -4.58
N ALA A 116 -18.49 3.28 -5.46
CA ALA A 116 -17.78 4.53 -5.64
C ALA A 116 -17.29 4.57 -7.10
N ASP A 117 -17.31 5.74 -7.72
CA ASP A 117 -16.91 5.89 -9.11
C ASP A 117 -16.17 7.20 -9.33
N ASN A 118 -15.17 7.17 -10.20
CA ASN A 118 -14.38 8.33 -10.62
C ASN A 118 -13.85 9.18 -9.46
N ILE A 119 -13.39 8.54 -8.38
CA ILE A 119 -12.89 9.26 -7.20
C ILE A 119 -11.40 9.58 -7.41
N PRO A 120 -11.01 10.87 -7.49
CA PRO A 120 -9.62 11.26 -7.43
C PRO A 120 -9.09 11.04 -6.01
N ALA A 121 -7.87 10.51 -5.92
CA ALA A 121 -7.25 10.23 -4.63
C ALA A 121 -5.74 10.50 -4.68
N SER A 122 -5.17 10.74 -3.52
CA SER A 122 -3.73 10.71 -3.34
C SER A 122 -3.36 9.83 -2.16
N TYR A 123 -2.29 9.06 -2.34
CA TYR A 123 -1.70 8.25 -1.29
C TYR A 123 -0.31 8.79 -0.97
N ARG A 124 -0.12 9.10 0.30
CA ARG A 124 1.10 9.69 0.84
C ARG A 124 1.77 8.68 1.74
N MET A 125 3.05 8.45 1.49
CA MET A 125 3.86 7.54 2.28
C MET A 125 5.10 8.26 2.76
N ILE A 126 5.31 8.21 4.07
CA ILE A 126 6.55 8.63 4.73
C ILE A 126 7.20 7.37 5.28
N THR A 127 8.45 7.13 4.91
CA THR A 127 9.21 5.99 5.42
C THR A 127 10.47 6.50 6.08
N THR A 128 10.66 6.17 7.37
CA THR A 128 11.90 6.44 8.08
C THR A 128 12.75 5.19 8.09
N LEU A 129 13.99 5.32 7.65
CA LEU A 129 14.97 4.28 7.51
C LEU A 129 16.14 4.55 8.45
N ARG A 130 16.78 3.49 8.94
CA ARG A 130 18.08 3.60 9.59
C ARG A 130 19.17 3.76 8.53
N SER A 131 19.99 4.78 8.66
CA SER A 131 20.94 5.17 7.60
C SER A 131 22.07 4.17 7.35
N LEU A 132 22.38 3.32 8.33
CA LEU A 132 23.47 2.34 8.25
C LEU A 132 23.15 1.19 7.27
N ASP A 133 21.92 0.69 7.32
CA ASP A 133 21.52 -0.55 6.65
C ASP A 133 20.20 -0.42 5.86
N GLY A 134 19.56 0.75 5.87
CA GLY A 134 18.35 1.03 5.10
C GLY A 134 17.10 0.32 5.63
N ILE A 135 17.15 -0.24 6.85
CA ILE A 135 16.00 -0.92 7.44
C ILE A 135 14.92 0.10 7.81
N SER A 136 13.68 -0.20 7.41
CA SER A 136 12.52 0.61 7.76
C SER A 136 12.21 0.50 9.25
N ILE A 137 12.34 1.62 9.95
CA ILE A 137 12.08 1.72 11.40
C ILE A 137 10.70 2.30 11.71
N ALA A 138 10.16 3.12 10.79
CA ALA A 138 8.82 3.67 10.92
C ALA A 138 8.21 3.95 9.54
N GLY A 139 6.89 3.88 9.48
CA GLY A 139 6.12 4.23 8.30
C GLY A 139 4.86 4.97 8.69
N HIS A 140 4.57 6.06 8.00
CA HIS A 140 3.29 6.74 8.05
C HIS A 140 2.66 6.72 6.67
N GLN A 141 1.38 6.38 6.61
CA GLN A 141 0.63 6.23 5.37
C GLN A 141 -0.68 6.97 5.51
N GLU A 142 -1.00 7.80 4.52
CA GLU A 142 -2.22 8.61 4.48
C GLU A 142 -2.87 8.45 3.11
N PHE A 143 -4.18 8.20 3.10
CA PHE A 143 -5.01 8.29 1.91
C PHE A 143 -5.85 9.56 2.01
N VAL A 144 -5.74 10.43 1.01
CA VAL A 144 -6.48 11.67 0.90
C VAL A 144 -7.41 11.58 -0.31
N PHE A 145 -8.69 11.79 -0.08
CA PHE A 145 -9.72 11.87 -1.10
C PHE A 145 -10.20 13.32 -1.18
N GLU A 146 -10.45 13.85 -2.38
CA GLU A 146 -10.94 15.23 -2.51
C GLU A 146 -12.40 15.34 -2.05
N GLU A 147 -13.28 14.60 -2.70
CA GLU A 147 -14.69 14.50 -2.37
C GLU A 147 -15.18 13.08 -2.69
N MET A 148 -15.89 12.47 -1.75
CA MET A 148 -16.46 11.14 -1.93
C MET A 148 -17.98 11.22 -1.85
N HIS A 149 -18.64 10.95 -2.97
CA HIS A 149 -20.09 10.85 -3.01
C HIS A 149 -20.52 9.41 -2.82
N PHE A 150 -21.03 9.10 -1.63
CA PHE A 150 -21.68 7.82 -1.37
C PHE A 150 -23.18 7.95 -1.55
N SER A 151 -23.78 7.05 -2.33
CA SER A 151 -25.23 6.94 -2.44
C SER A 151 -25.68 5.54 -2.03
N TRP A 152 -26.54 5.47 -1.03
CA TRP A 152 -26.99 4.20 -0.46
C TRP A 152 -28.43 3.94 -0.89
N ASP A 153 -28.63 2.80 -1.55
CA ASP A 153 -29.93 2.20 -1.72
C ASP A 153 -29.94 0.80 -1.08
N MET A 154 -31.12 0.19 -0.97
CA MET A 154 -31.27 -1.12 -0.35
C MET A 154 -30.47 -2.22 -1.08
N LEU A 155 -30.27 -2.10 -2.39
CA LEU A 155 -29.50 -3.06 -3.16
C LEU A 155 -28.01 -2.97 -2.82
N ARG A 156 -27.43 -1.77 -2.86
CA ARG A 156 -26.04 -1.49 -2.49
C ARG A 156 -25.74 -1.91 -1.07
N TYR A 157 -26.64 -1.57 -0.13
CA TYR A 157 -26.50 -1.97 1.26
C TYR A 157 -26.50 -3.50 1.43
N ALA A 158 -27.47 -4.20 0.84
CA ALA A 158 -27.57 -5.66 0.97
C ALA A 158 -26.36 -6.39 0.36
N VAL A 159 -25.85 -5.90 -0.77
CA VAL A 159 -24.66 -6.48 -1.43
C VAL A 159 -23.40 -6.22 -0.61
N LEU A 160 -23.23 -5.01 -0.08
CA LEU A 160 -22.08 -4.69 0.76
C LEU A 160 -22.09 -5.49 2.07
N MET A 161 -23.25 -5.67 2.69
CA MET A 161 -23.38 -6.47 3.91
C MET A 161 -23.02 -7.94 3.67
N ASP A 162 -23.53 -8.57 2.60
CA ASP A 162 -23.16 -9.94 2.23
C ASP A 162 -21.65 -10.06 2.00
N PHE A 163 -21.06 -9.09 1.27
CA PHE A 163 -19.63 -9.06 1.00
C PHE A 163 -18.80 -8.86 2.27
N SER A 164 -19.22 -7.97 3.17
CA SER A 164 -18.57 -7.72 4.46
C SER A 164 -18.60 -8.96 5.36
N THR A 165 -19.74 -9.65 5.44
CA THR A 165 -19.86 -10.90 6.18
C THR A 165 -18.96 -11.98 5.59
N ALA A 166 -18.87 -12.07 4.25
CA ALA A 166 -17.99 -13.01 3.58
C ALA A 166 -16.50 -12.72 3.83
N ILE A 167 -16.08 -11.45 3.80
CA ILE A 167 -14.72 -11.04 4.18
C ILE A 167 -14.43 -11.44 5.63
N SER A 168 -15.32 -11.07 6.56
CA SER A 168 -15.12 -11.36 7.99
C SER A 168 -15.00 -12.86 8.23
N THR A 169 -15.79 -13.67 7.54
CA THR A 169 -15.74 -15.14 7.64
C THR A 169 -14.45 -15.70 7.07
N ALA A 170 -14.00 -15.17 5.92
CA ALA A 170 -12.76 -15.59 5.29
C ALA A 170 -11.54 -15.26 6.16
N LEU A 171 -11.45 -14.03 6.67
CA LEU A 171 -10.35 -13.59 7.52
C LEU A 171 -10.32 -14.34 8.86
N ALA A 172 -11.48 -14.60 9.47
CA ALA A 172 -11.55 -15.34 10.73
C ALA A 172 -11.04 -16.79 10.62
N ARG A 173 -11.08 -17.39 9.43
CA ARG A 173 -10.53 -18.75 9.19
C ARG A 173 -9.01 -18.77 9.06
N GLU A 174 -8.40 -17.64 8.70
CA GLU A 174 -6.96 -17.50 8.50
C GLU A 174 -6.23 -17.03 9.77
N VAL A 175 -6.96 -16.66 10.84
CA VAL A 175 -6.36 -16.43 12.16
C VAL A 175 -6.08 -17.79 12.79
N PRO A 176 -4.82 -18.19 12.99
CA PRO A 176 -4.53 -19.45 13.67
C PRO A 176 -5.17 -19.43 15.07
N PRO A 177 -5.75 -20.56 15.53
CA PRO A 177 -6.34 -20.63 16.86
C PRO A 177 -5.29 -20.19 17.87
N ASN A 178 -5.68 -19.33 18.80
CA ASN A 178 -4.81 -18.88 19.89
C ASN A 178 -4.25 -20.13 20.59
N PRO A 179 -2.93 -20.37 20.57
CA PRO A 179 -2.35 -21.49 21.29
C PRO A 179 -2.45 -21.17 22.78
N ALA A 180 -3.58 -21.55 23.38
CA ALA A 180 -3.76 -21.59 24.83
C ALA A 180 -2.79 -22.61 25.45
#